data_AF-A0A9D9Q3Y0-F1
#
_entry.id   AF-A0A9D9Q3Y0-F1
#
_cell.length_a   1.000
_cell.length_b   1.000
_cell.length_c   1.000
_cell.angle_alpha   90.00
_cell.angle_beta   90.00
_cell.angle_gamma   90.00
#
_symmetry.space_group_name_H-M   'P 1'
#
loop_
_entity.id
_entity.type
_entity.pdbx_description
1 polymer ?
#
loop_
_entity_poly.entity_id
_entity_poly.type
_entity_poly.pdbx_seq_one_letter_code
_entity_poly.pdbx_strand_id
1 'polypeptide(L)' 'MPYEVLEKKIECLTAEQQQSVFDFVEFLFSKQTIQQEKRQKRTPGGLTGKFYMSPDFDETPDCFKEYM' A
#
# COMPACT_ATOMS: atom_id res chain seq x y z
N MET A 1 5.70 28.40 -19.37
CA MET A 1 5.36 27.03 -18.90
C MET A 1 4.80 27.10 -17.47
N PRO A 2 3.92 26.19 -17.01
CA PRO A 2 3.41 26.23 -15.62
C PRO A 2 4.53 26.15 -14.56
N TYR A 3 5.68 25.55 -14.93
CA TYR A 3 6.85 25.39 -14.08
C TYR A 3 7.60 26.71 -13.79
N GLU A 4 7.86 27.55 -14.79
CA GLU A 4 8.57 28.83 -14.61
C GLU A 4 7.78 29.81 -13.72
N VAL A 5 6.44 29.73 -13.77
CA VAL A 5 5.56 30.54 -12.92
C VAL A 5 5.56 30.02 -11.48
N LEU A 6 5.80 28.72 -11.28
CA LEU A 6 5.86 28.09 -9.97
C LEU A 6 7.20 28.42 -9.27
N GLU A 7 8.33 28.34 -9.97
CA GLU A 7 9.64 28.69 -9.41
C GLU A 7 9.66 30.11 -8.85
N LYS A 8 9.20 31.09 -9.64
CA LYS A 8 9.11 32.50 -9.19
C LYS A 8 8.23 32.69 -7.96
N LYS A 9 7.17 31.88 -7.82
CA LYS A 9 6.29 31.94 -6.64
C LYS A 9 6.94 31.32 -5.41
N ILE A 10 7.71 30.24 -5.58
CA ILE A 10 8.44 29.58 -4.49
C ILE A 10 9.56 30.49 -3.98
N GLU A 11 10.27 31.19 -4.88
CA GLU A 11 11.31 32.17 -4.52
C GLU A 11 10.78 33.33 -3.66
N CYS A 12 9.48 33.65 -3.78
CA CYS A 12 8.83 34.71 -3.00
C CYS A 12 8.37 34.25 -1.60
N LEU A 13 8.47 32.96 -1.27
CA LEU A 13 8.08 32.41 0.02
C LEU A 13 9.19 32.55 1.06
N THR A 14 8.82 32.52 2.34
CA THR A 14 9.81 32.41 3.43
C THR A 14 10.44 31.01 3.46
N ALA A 15 11.61 30.87 4.08
CA ALA A 15 12.31 29.58 4.17
C ALA A 15 11.44 28.46 4.79
N GLU A 16 10.64 28.78 5.82
CA GLU A 16 9.71 27.82 6.44
C GLU A 16 8.61 27.36 5.48
N GLN A 17 8.08 28.28 4.67
CA GLN A 17 7.06 27.98 3.68
C GLN A 17 7.62 27.17 2.50
N GLN A 18 8.86 27.46 2.09
CA GLN A 18 9.57 26.67 1.07
C GLN A 18 9.80 25.23 1.55
N GLN A 19 10.18 25.05 2.82
CA GLN A 19 10.31 23.72 3.41
C GLN A 19 8.98 22.96 3.41
N SER A 20 7.87 23.64 3.74
CA SER A 20 6.54 23.04 3.70
C SER A 20 6.14 22.59 2.28
N VAL A 21 6.51 23.36 1.25
CA VAL A 21 6.29 22.98 -0.15
C VAL A 21 7.13 21.76 -0.52
N PHE A 22 8.40 21.73 -0.11
CA PHE A 22 9.29 20.59 -0.32
C PHE A 22 8.73 19.31 0.32
N ASP A 23 8.34 19.39 1.59
CA ASP A 23 7.76 18.26 2.33
C ASP A 23 6.48 17.74 1.67
N PHE A 24 5.66 18.64 1.10
CA PHE A 24 4.45 18.25 0.38
C PHE A 24 4.76 17.55 -0.95
N VAL A 25 5.78 18.01 -1.68
CA VAL A 25 6.23 17.36 -2.93
C VAL A 25 6.76 15.95 -2.62
N GLU A 26 7.60 15.79 -1.60
CA GLU A 26 8.07 14.48 -1.12
C GLU A 26 6.91 13.57 -0.71
N PHE A 27 5.92 14.12 0.00
CA PHE A 27 4.71 13.39 0.34
C PHE A 27 3.94 12.88 -0.89
N LEU A 28 3.79 13.70 -1.94
CA LEU A 28 3.14 13.28 -3.18
C LEU A 28 3.90 12.12 -3.86
N PHE A 29 5.23 12.20 -3.91
CA PHE A 29 6.06 11.11 -4.44
C PHE A 29 5.90 9.83 -3.62
N SER A 30 5.92 9.92 -2.29
CA SER A 30 5.72 8.75 -1.42
C SER A 30 4.36 8.07 -1.66
N LYS A 31 3.29 8.86 -1.87
CA LYS A 31 1.96 8.32 -2.19
C LYS A 31 1.90 7.65 -3.55
N GLN A 32 2.60 8.19 -4.54
CA GLN A 32 2.67 7.59 -5.88
C GLN A 32 3.38 6.24 -5.82
N THR A 33 4.50 6.13 -5.11
CA THR A 33 5.24 4.87 -4.93
C THR A 33 4.40 3.84 -4.18
N ILE A 34 3.70 4.24 -3.12
CA ILE A 34 2.79 3.34 -2.38
C ILE A 34 1.63 2.83 -3.26
N GLN A 35 1.10 3.66 -4.16
CA GLN A 35 0.06 3.22 -5.11
C GLN A 35 0.59 2.24 -6.17
N GLN A 36 1.86 2.38 -6.58
CA GLN A 36 2.48 1.48 -7.55
C GLN A 36 2.79 0.11 -6.94
N GLU A 37 3.23 0.06 -5.68
CA GLU A 37 3.54 -1.21 -4.99
C GLU A 37 2.27 -1.96 -4.53
N LYS A 38 1.19 -1.25 -4.18
CA LYS A 38 -0.01 -1.86 -3.59
C LYS A 38 -1.13 -2.10 -4.59
N ARG A 39 -0.93 -2.98 -5.57
CA ARG A 39 -2.05 -3.74 -6.18
C ARG A 39 -1.62 -5.15 -6.60
N GLN A 40 -1.08 -5.94 -5.68
CA GLN A 40 -1.24 -7.40 -5.81
C GLN A 40 -2.72 -7.73 -5.65
N LYS A 41 -3.46 -7.68 -6.76
CA LYS A 41 -4.85 -8.15 -6.81
C LYS A 41 -4.82 -9.66 -6.58
N ARG A 42 -5.22 -10.10 -5.38
CA ARG A 42 -5.45 -11.52 -5.12
C ARG A 42 -6.65 -11.95 -5.96
N THR A 43 -6.43 -12.91 -6.85
CA THR A 43 -7.51 -13.55 -7.61
C THR A 43 -8.06 -14.72 -6.80
N PRO A 44 -9.39 -14.87 -6.66
CA PRO A 44 -9.96 -16.12 -6.18
C PRO A 44 -9.37 -17.31 -6.94
N GLY A 45 -8.98 -18.38 -6.23
CA GLY A 45 -8.37 -19.55 -6.86
C GLY A 45 -6.92 -19.38 -7.34
N GLY A 46 -6.20 -18.30 -7.00
CA GLY A 46 -4.79 -18.12 -7.41
C GLY A 46 -3.80 -19.19 -6.91
N LEU A 47 -4.26 -20.04 -5.98
CA LEU A 47 -3.51 -21.16 -5.40
C LEU A 47 -4.16 -22.53 -5.67
N THR A 48 -5.19 -22.61 -6.51
CA THR A 48 -5.83 -23.88 -6.87
C THR A 48 -4.78 -24.86 -7.41
N GLY A 49 -4.70 -26.06 -6.83
CA GLY A 49 -3.72 -27.09 -7.19
C GLY A 49 -2.29 -26.84 -6.71
N LYS A 50 -2.02 -25.75 -5.98
CA LYS A 50 -0.68 -25.45 -5.42
C LYS A 50 -0.52 -25.89 -3.97
N PHE A 51 -1.61 -26.24 -3.28
CA PHE A 51 -1.59 -26.83 -1.95
C PHE A 51 -2.46 -28.08 -1.95
N TYR A 52 -2.04 -29.06 -1.16
CA TYR A 52 -2.80 -30.28 -0.89
C TYR A 52 -3.35 -30.16 0.54
N MET A 53 -4.64 -30.44 0.70
CA MET A 53 -5.26 -30.55 2.02
C MET A 53 -5.15 -31.99 2.47
N SER A 54 -4.78 -32.18 3.73
CA SER A 54 -4.73 -33.51 4.34
C SER A 54 -6.14 -34.12 4.38
N PRO A 55 -6.28 -35.46 4.27
CA PRO A 55 -7.60 -36.11 4.28
C PRO A 55 -8.45 -35.82 5.53
N ASP A 56 -7.81 -35.47 6.63
CA ASP A 56 -8.41 -35.16 7.94
C ASP A 56 -8.66 -33.66 8.16
N PHE A 57 -8.51 -32.80 7.14
CA PHE A 57 -8.65 -31.34 7.32
C PHE A 57 -10.02 -30.93 7.90
N ASP A 58 -11.08 -31.62 7.47
CA ASP A 58 -12.44 -31.35 7.94
C ASP A 58 -12.76 -32.05 9.28
N GLU A 59 -11.85 -32.86 9.82
CA GLU A 59 -12.05 -33.50 11.11
C GLU A 59 -11.91 -32.48 12.25
N THR A 60 -12.87 -32.53 13.19
CA THR A 60 -12.83 -31.70 14.39
C THR A 60 -11.57 -32.01 15.20
N PRO A 61 -10.70 -31.02 15.48
CA PRO A 61 -9.51 -31.26 16.29
C PRO A 61 -9.89 -31.74 17.70
N ASP A 62 -9.05 -32.57 18.30
CA ASP A 62 -9.34 -33.24 19.57
C ASP A 62 -9.75 -32.27 20.69
N CYS A 63 -9.12 -31.10 20.76
CA CYS A 63 -9.43 -30.06 21.74
C CYS A 63 -10.82 -29.41 21.59
N PHE A 64 -11.49 -29.61 20.45
CA PHE A 64 -12.83 -29.11 20.19
C PHE A 64 -13.91 -30.20 20.27
N LYS A 65 -13.53 -31.47 20.43
CA LYS A 65 -14.49 -32.59 20.53
C LYS A 65 -15.39 -32.50 21.76
N GLU A 66 -14.92 -31.89 22.85
CA GLU A 66 -15.70 -31.72 24.09
C GLU A 66 -16.85 -30.70 23.96
N TYR A 67 -16.85 -29.89 22.89
CA TYR A 67 -17.81 -28.79 22.67
C TYR A 67 -18.80 -29.06 21.53
N MET A 68 -18.74 -30.23 20.89
CA MET A 68 -19.64 -30.71 19.84
C MET A 68 -20.69 -31.65 20.43
#